data_AF-A0A5C5VJF8-F1
#
_entry.id   AF-A0A5C5VJF8-F1
#
_cell.length_a   1.000
_cell.length_b   1.000
_cell.length_c   1.000
_cell.angle_alpha   90.00
_cell.angle_beta   90.00
_cell.angle_gamma   90.00
#
_symmetry.space_group_name_H-M   'P 1'
#
loop_
_entity.id
_entity.type
_entity.pdbx_description
1 polymer ?
#
loop_
_entity_poly.entity_id
_entity_poly.type
_entity_poly.pdbx_seq_one_letter_code
_entity_poly.pdbx_strand_id
1 'polypeptide(L)' 'MNCSSFINFIGKLLESGSKMSVAEAVTEFQLYKEELDQLRETLQESEERLQQGEYVEIDAEALKREAQQRWKSSVNGENA' A
#
# COMPACT_ATOMS: atom_id res chain seq x y z
N MET A 1 4.16 -15.66 -17.71
CA MET A 1 4.92 -15.23 -16.52
C MET A 1 5.91 -14.18 -16.98
N ASN A 2 5.74 -12.92 -16.56
CA ASN A 2 6.51 -11.81 -17.11
C ASN A 2 7.85 -11.68 -16.36
N CYS A 3 8.91 -12.31 -16.87
CA CYS A 3 10.25 -12.29 -16.24
C CYS A 3 10.86 -10.88 -16.13
N SER A 4 10.27 -9.88 -16.81
CA SER A 4 10.71 -8.48 -16.79
C SER A 4 10.65 -7.84 -15.39
N SER A 5 9.64 -8.16 -14.57
CA SER A 5 9.50 -7.56 -13.22
C SER A 5 10.57 -8.06 -12.24
N PHE A 6 10.94 -9.35 -12.33
CA PHE A 6 11.98 -9.93 -11.48
C PHE A 6 13.37 -9.38 -11.84
N ILE A 7 13.67 -9.29 -13.15
CA ILE A 7 14.94 -8.72 -13.62
C ILE A 7 15.09 -7.25 -13.19
N ASN A 8 14.01 -6.45 -13.29
CA ASN A 8 14.02 -5.07 -12.83
C ASN A 8 14.21 -4.95 -11.30
N PHE A 9 13.61 -5.86 -10.53
CA PHE A 9 13.81 -5.89 -9.08
C PHE A 9 15.27 -6.21 -8.72
N ILE A 10 15.85 -7.25 -9.32
CA ILE A 10 17.26 -7.60 -9.13
C ILE A 10 18.17 -6.43 -9.56
N GLY A 11 17.86 -5.76 -10.67
CA GLY A 11 18.58 -4.56 -11.13
C GLY A 11 18.63 -3.46 -10.06
N LYS A 12 17.48 -3.06 -9.52
CA LYS A 12 17.39 -2.04 -8.44
C LYS A 12 18.10 -2.49 -7.15
N LEU A 13 18.04 -3.78 -6.83
CA LEU A 13 18.64 -4.34 -5.64
C LEU A 13 20.17 -4.42 -5.72
N LEU A 14 20.71 -4.63 -6.93
CA LEU A 14 22.14 -4.53 -7.20
C LEU A 14 22.61 -3.07 -7.24
N GLU A 15 21.83 -2.16 -7.83
CA GLU A 15 22.12 -0.72 -7.87
C GLU A 15 22.19 -0.09 -6.47
N SER A 16 21.42 -0.60 -5.49
CA SER A 16 21.49 -0.15 -4.10
C SER A 16 22.74 -0.63 -3.35
N GLY A 17 23.59 -1.46 -3.99
CA GLY A 17 24.81 -2.01 -3.39
C GLY A 17 24.55 -3.16 -2.41
N SER A 18 23.36 -3.77 -2.46
CA SER A 18 22.97 -4.82 -1.54
C SER A 18 23.83 -6.09 -1.73
N LYS A 19 24.35 -6.65 -0.63
CA LYS A 19 25.15 -7.89 -0.62
C LYS A 19 24.29 -9.15 -0.43
N MET A 20 23.02 -9.03 -0.79
CA MET A 20 22.01 -10.07 -0.62
C MET A 20 22.30 -11.25 -1.56
N SER A 21 22.15 -12.47 -1.05
CA SER A 21 22.26 -13.68 -1.85
C SER A 21 21.08 -13.80 -2.83
N VAL A 22 21.24 -14.64 -3.86
CA VAL A 22 20.16 -14.89 -4.83
C VAL A 22 18.90 -15.44 -4.17
N ALA A 23 19.05 -16.28 -3.13
CA ALA A 23 17.90 -16.84 -2.41
C ALA A 23 17.15 -15.76 -1.62
N GLU A 24 17.87 -14.89 -0.91
CA GLU A 24 17.27 -13.75 -0.21
C GLU A 24 16.58 -12.79 -1.18
N ALA A 25 17.18 -12.53 -2.35
CA ALA A 25 16.56 -11.66 -3.36
C ALA A 25 15.27 -12.26 -3.95
N VAL A 26 15.16 -13.58 -4.09
CA VAL A 26 13.92 -14.24 -4.51
C VAL A 26 12.83 -14.09 -3.44
N THR A 27 13.18 -14.27 -2.17
CA THR A 27 12.23 -14.09 -1.05
C THR A 27 11.74 -12.64 -0.97
N GLU A 28 12.65 -11.66 -1.05
CA GLU A 28 12.29 -10.23 -1.05
C GLU A 28 11.41 -9.86 -2.25
N PHE A 29 11.67 -10.44 -3.43
CA PHE A 29 10.80 -10.23 -4.59
C PHE A 29 9.40 -10.80 -4.38
N GLN A 30 9.27 -11.95 -3.73
CA GLN A 30 7.97 -12.55 -3.42
C GLN A 30 7.18 -11.66 -2.48
N LEU A 31 7.80 -11.16 -1.40
CA LEU A 31 7.19 -10.21 -0.48
C LEU A 31 6.76 -8.93 -1.19
N TYR A 32 7.66 -8.34 -1.99
CA TYR A 32 7.36 -7.15 -2.77
C TYR A 32 6.20 -7.37 -3.75
N LYS A 33 6.10 -8.56 -4.33
CA LYS A 33 4.98 -8.90 -5.21
C LYS A 33 3.67 -9.01 -4.43
N GLU A 34 3.67 -9.65 -3.27
CA GLU A 34 2.48 -9.74 -2.41
C GLU A 34 1.98 -8.36 -2.00
N GLU A 35 2.89 -7.45 -1.61
CA GLU A 35 2.55 -6.05 -1.31
C GLU A 35 1.95 -5.31 -2.52
N LEU A 36 2.53 -5.51 -3.71
CA LEU A 36 2.00 -4.92 -4.95
C LEU A 36 0.62 -5.46 -5.33
N ASP A 37 0.38 -6.75 -5.13
CA ASP A 37 -0.91 -7.37 -5.42
C ASP A 37 -1.97 -6.86 -4.43
N GLN A 38 -1.64 -6.74 -3.13
CA GLN A 38 -2.52 -6.14 -2.12
C GLN A 38 -2.83 -4.66 -2.40
N LEU A 39 -1.82 -3.88 -2.81
CA LEU A 39 -2.02 -2.49 -3.22
C LEU A 39 -2.93 -2.40 -4.46
N ARG A 40 -2.76 -3.30 -5.43
CA ARG A 40 -3.60 -3.35 -6.62
C ARG A 40 -5.06 -3.65 -6.26
N GLU A 41 -5.31 -4.62 -5.37
CA GLU A 41 -6.67 -4.91 -4.89
C GLU A 41 -7.31 -3.68 -4.23
N THR A 42 -6.56 -2.99 -3.37
CA THR A 42 -7.05 -1.79 -2.67
C THR A 42 -7.35 -0.64 -3.64
N LEU A 43 -6.52 -0.48 -4.68
CA LEU A 43 -6.70 0.56 -5.68
C LEU A 43 -7.80 0.21 -6.70
N GLN A 44 -8.05 -1.07 -6.97
CA GLN A 44 -9.07 -1.49 -7.92
C GLN A 44 -10.46 -1.01 -7.51
N GLU A 45 -10.83 -1.14 -6.24
CA GLU A 45 -12.10 -0.60 -5.72
C GLU A 45 -12.21 0.91 -5.92
N SER A 46 -11.10 1.64 -5.75
CA SER A 46 -11.04 3.09 -5.96
C SER A 46 -11.12 3.45 -7.45
N GLU A 47 -10.48 2.69 -8.33
CA GLU A 47 -10.56 2.86 -9.79
C GLU A 47 -11.97 2.58 -10.31
N GLU A 48 -12.64 1.53 -9.83
CA GLU A 48 -14.03 1.20 -10.21
C GLU A 48 -15.00 2.35 -9.87
N ARG A 49 -14.84 2.97 -8.68
CA ARG A 49 -15.60 4.16 -8.28
C ARG A 49 -15.31 5.37 -9.17
N LEU A 50 -14.04 5.61 -9.50
CA LEU A 50 -13.64 6.68 -10.42
C LEU A 50 -14.24 6.47 -11.82
N GLN A 51 -14.25 5.24 -12.34
CA GLN A 51 -14.83 4.90 -13.64
C GLN A 51 -16.36 5.07 -13.67
N GLN A 52 -17.02 4.87 -12.54
CA GLN A 52 -18.46 5.14 -12.37
C GLN A 52 -18.77 6.65 -12.22
N GLY A 53 -17.76 7.52 -12.23
CA GLY A 53 -17.91 8.95 -12.05
C GLY A 53 -18.18 9.35 -10.59
N GLU A 54 -18.02 8.42 -9.65
CA GLU A 54 -18.16 8.69 -8.22
C GLU A 54 -16.88 9.35 -7.70
N TYR A 55 -16.82 10.68 -7.83
CA TYR A 55 -15.80 11.47 -7.17
C TYR A 55 -16.28 11.84 -5.77
N VAL A 56 -15.53 11.41 -4.74
CA VAL A 56 -15.72 11.96 -3.39
C VAL A 56 -14.75 13.12 -3.26
N GLU A 57 -15.31 14.32 -3.21
CA GLU A 57 -14.53 15.50 -2.83
C GLU A 57 -14.00 15.31 -1.41
N ILE A 58 -12.68 15.31 -1.27
CA ILE A 58 -12.03 15.12 0.02
C ILE A 58 -11.91 16.48 0.71
N ASP A 59 -12.79 16.74 1.67
CA ASP A 59 -12.61 17.83 2.64
C ASP A 59 -11.63 17.39 3.73
N ALA A 60 -10.38 17.81 3.58
CA ALA A 60 -9.30 17.49 4.52
C ALA A 60 -9.58 17.99 5.96
N GLU A 61 -10.29 19.09 6.13
CA GLU A 61 -10.64 19.63 7.46
C GLU A 61 -11.81 18.88 8.09
N ALA A 62 -12.76 18.38 7.29
CA ALA A 62 -13.77 17.44 7.77
C ALA A 62 -13.14 16.12 8.24
N LEU A 63 -12.25 15.53 7.43
CA LEU A 63 -11.52 14.30 7.79
C LEU A 63 -10.67 14.48 9.06
N LYS A 64 -10.00 15.62 9.20
CA LYS A 64 -9.21 15.92 10.40
C LYS A 64 -10.08 15.99 11.65
N ARG A 65 -11.25 16.63 11.57
CA ARG A 65 -12.21 16.69 12.70
C ARG A 65 -12.74 15.30 13.04
N GLU A 66 -13.09 14.50 12.03
CA GLU A 66 -13.57 13.13 12.21
C GLU A 66 -12.51 12.23 12.87
N ALA A 67 -11.27 12.27 12.39
CA ALA A 67 -10.16 11.50 12.96
C ALA A 67 -9.90 11.89 14.43
N GLN A 68 -9.92 13.19 14.75
CA GLN A 68 -9.79 13.68 16.12
C GLN A 68 -10.94 13.22 17.02
N GLN A 69 -12.16 13.15 16.49
CA GLN A 69 -13.33 12.69 17.24
C GLN A 69 -13.28 11.19 17.50
N ARG A 70 -12.91 10.38 16.50
CA ARG A 70 -12.69 8.92 16.65
C ARG A 70 -11.60 8.61 17.67
N TRP A 71 -10.50 9.38 17.65
CA TRP A 71 -9.43 9.27 18.65
C TRP A 71 -9.96 9.53 20.07
N LYS A 72 -10.71 10.63 20.26
CA LYS A 72 -11.30 10.96 21.57
C LYS A 72 -12.29 9.89 22.06
N SER A 73 -13.10 9.33 21.18
CA SER A 73 -14.02 8.24 21.52
C SER A 73 -13.30 6.95 21.89
N SER A 74 -12.17 6.65 21.25
CA SER A 74 -11.36 5.48 21.56
C SER A 74 -10.63 5.61 22.90
N VAL A 75 -10.16 6.83 23.24
CA VAL A 75 -9.49 7.12 24.51
C VAL A 75 -10.47 7.19 25.69
N ASN A 76 -11.73 7.59 25.47
CA ASN A 76 -12.75 7.67 26.52
C ASN A 76 -13.58 6.38 26.68
N GLY A 77 -13.39 5.38 25.80
CA GLY A 77 -14.11 4.11 25.81
C GLY A 77 -13.55 3.07 26.79
N GLU A 78 -12.39 3.30 27.42
CA GLU A 78 -11.79 2.38 28.41
C GLU A 78 -12.23 2.67 29.87
N ASN A 79 -13.26 3.51 30.09
CA ASN A 79 -13.79 3.83 31.43
C ASN A 79 -15.33 3.76 31.50
N ALA A 80 -15.94 2.72 30.91
CA ALA A 80 -17.36 2.40 31.12
C ALA A 80 -17.57 0.89 31.36
#